data_AF-A0A4Y2R4X4-F1
#
_entry.id   AF-A0A4Y2R4X4-F1
#
_cell.length_a   1.000
_cell.length_b   1.000
_cell.length_c   1.000
_cell.angle_alpha   90.00
_cell.angle_beta   90.00
_cell.angle_gamma   90.00
#
_symmetry.space_group_name_H-M   'P 1'
#
loop_
_entity.id
_entity.type
_entity.pdbx_description
1 polymer ?
#
loop_
_entity_poly.entity_id
_entity_poly.type
_entity_poly.pdbx_seq_one_letter_code
_entity_poly.pdbx_strand_id
1 'polypeptide(L)'
;MLGLRALLSYHIDINAEFIKQVSETFGSIDATKEKILRIGRFAEFEEVLLMSYVLKRTINIYTGDENSMRFAPCTGANELHIYIDLHAEHYTALVPLQVRSTSLPRTVQSLPNINTFISL
;
A
#
# COMPACT_ATOMS: atom_id res chain seq x y z
N MET A 1 -10.35 2.04 -18.32
CA MET A 1 -9.98 2.46 -16.95
C MET A 1 -10.96 3.50 -16.38
N LEU A 2 -12.26 3.19 -16.31
CA LEU A 2 -13.28 4.07 -15.71
C LEU A 2 -13.65 3.66 -14.27
N GLY A 3 -13.52 2.37 -13.93
CA GLY A 3 -13.96 1.81 -12.65
C GLY A 3 -13.32 2.44 -11.41
N LEU A 4 -11.99 2.57 -11.36
CA LEU A 4 -11.30 3.13 -10.20
C LEU A 4 -11.58 4.63 -10.02
N ARG A 5 -11.61 5.41 -11.10
CA ARG A 5 -11.93 6.85 -11.03
C ARG A 5 -13.35 7.10 -10.54
N ALA A 6 -14.31 6.32 -11.05
CA ALA A 6 -15.70 6.38 -10.58
C ALA A 6 -15.81 5.99 -9.10
N LEU A 7 -15.07 4.95 -8.67
CA LEU A 7 -15.02 4.54 -7.27
C LEU A 7 -14.47 5.67 -6.37
N LEU A 8 -13.36 6.30 -6.74
CA LEU A 8 -12.78 7.41 -5.98
C LEU A 8 -13.76 8.59 -5.89
N SER A 9 -14.40 8.96 -7.01
CA SER A 9 -15.40 10.03 -7.03
C SER A 9 -16.61 9.72 -6.15
N TYR A 10 -17.12 8.49 -6.20
CA TYR A 10 -18.21 8.02 -5.33
C TYR A 10 -17.82 8.03 -3.85
N HIS A 11 -16.58 7.63 -3.54
CA HIS A 11 -16.10 7.57 -2.16
C HIS A 11 -15.99 8.96 -1.50
N ILE A 12 -15.78 10.00 -2.31
CA ILE A 12 -15.83 11.39 -1.85
C ILE A 12 -17.22 11.74 -1.34
N ASP A 13 -18.28 11.35 -2.07
CA ASP A 13 -19.66 11.65 -1.70
C ASP A 13 -20.07 11.01 -0.37
N ILE A 14 -19.71 9.75 -0.17
CA ILE A 14 -20.08 9.01 1.04
C ILE A 14 -19.19 9.33 2.26
N ASN A 15 -18.06 10.04 2.08
CA ASN A 15 -17.15 10.44 3.17
C ASN A 15 -16.90 11.95 3.19
N ALA A 16 -17.86 12.76 2.77
CA ALA A 16 -17.68 14.19 2.56
C ALA A 16 -17.09 14.93 3.78
N GLU A 17 -17.42 14.55 5.01
CA GLU A 17 -16.85 15.16 6.23
C GLU A 17 -15.37 14.83 6.42
N PHE A 18 -14.99 13.57 6.23
CA PHE A 18 -13.59 13.16 6.25
C PHE A 18 -12.83 13.85 5.11
N ILE A 19 -13.41 13.90 3.91
CA ILE A 19 -12.80 14.60 2.79
C ILE A 19 -12.62 16.08 3.09
N LYS A 20 -13.59 16.76 3.72
CA LYS A 20 -13.43 18.16 4.17
C LYS A 20 -12.26 18.35 5.13
N GLN A 21 -12.00 17.39 6.02
CA GLN A 21 -10.85 17.47 6.94
C GLN A 21 -9.51 17.36 6.21
N VAL A 22 -9.42 16.51 5.18
CA VAL A 22 -8.24 16.47 4.32
C VAL A 22 -8.29 17.51 3.19
N SER A 23 -9.42 18.19 2.95
CA SER A 23 -9.62 19.06 1.78
C SER A 23 -8.85 20.37 1.82
N GLU A 24 -8.28 20.74 2.97
CA GLU A 24 -7.27 21.82 2.97
C GLU A 24 -6.15 21.52 1.96
N THR A 25 -5.91 20.24 1.65
CA THR A 25 -5.02 19.79 0.58
C THR A 25 -5.69 19.72 -0.80
N PHE A 26 -6.99 19.36 -0.89
CA PHE A 26 -7.67 19.04 -2.17
C PHE A 26 -8.46 20.20 -2.80
N GLY A 27 -8.68 21.30 -2.08
CA GLY A 27 -9.54 22.40 -2.52
C GLY A 27 -11.03 22.06 -2.46
N SER A 28 -11.83 22.60 -3.40
CA SER A 28 -13.27 22.34 -3.47
C SER A 28 -13.58 20.89 -3.87
N ILE A 29 -14.45 20.21 -3.11
CA ILE A 29 -14.89 18.83 -3.36
C ILE A 29 -15.40 18.64 -4.80
N ASP A 30 -16.22 19.55 -5.30
CA ASP A 30 -16.78 19.44 -6.65
C ASP A 30 -15.69 19.54 -7.72
N ALA A 31 -14.72 20.43 -7.52
CA ALA A 31 -13.57 20.58 -8.41
C ALA A 31 -12.66 19.33 -8.36
N THR A 32 -12.44 18.75 -7.18
CA THR A 32 -11.69 17.49 -7.02
C THR A 32 -12.38 16.35 -7.76
N LYS A 33 -13.70 16.23 -7.64
CA LYS A 33 -14.47 15.19 -8.36
C LYS A 33 -14.38 15.36 -9.87
N GLU A 34 -14.51 16.58 -10.37
CA GLU A 34 -14.35 16.88 -11.80
C GLU A 34 -12.94 16.52 -12.29
N LYS A 35 -11.89 16.89 -11.53
CA LYS A 35 -10.50 16.53 -11.82
C LYS A 35 -10.27 15.02 -11.88
N ILE A 36 -10.85 14.25 -10.96
CA ILE A 36 -10.72 12.78 -10.90
C ILE A 36 -11.39 12.12 -12.10
N LEU A 37 -12.57 12.60 -12.49
CA LEU A 37 -13.37 12.00 -13.56
C LEU A 37 -12.85 12.35 -14.97
N ARG A 38 -12.00 13.38 -15.09
CA ARG A 38 -11.41 13.79 -16.38
C ARG A 38 -10.51 12.70 -16.97
N ILE A 39 -10.91 12.19 -18.13
CA ILE A 39 -10.15 11.18 -18.89
C ILE A 39 -8.89 11.83 -19.48
N GLY A 40 -7.78 11.08 -19.50
CA GLY A 40 -6.52 11.51 -20.10
C GLY A 40 -5.62 12.36 -19.19
N ARG A 41 -6.05 12.67 -17.96
CA ARG A 41 -5.22 13.35 -16.96
C ARG A 41 -4.48 12.32 -16.09
N PHE A 42 -3.20 12.55 -15.81
CA PHE A 42 -2.47 11.77 -14.80
C PHE A 42 -3.01 12.06 -13.39
N ALA A 43 -3.00 11.04 -12.53
CA ALA A 43 -3.36 11.24 -11.13
C ALA A 43 -2.25 12.05 -10.45
N GLU A 44 -2.62 13.01 -9.60
CA GLU A 44 -1.69 13.74 -8.75
C GLU A 44 -1.62 13.07 -7.37
N PHE A 45 -0.73 13.60 -6.52
CA PHE A 45 -0.47 13.09 -5.18
C PHE A 45 -1.74 12.97 -4.33
N GLU A 46 -2.63 13.96 -4.46
CA GLU A 46 -3.95 14.02 -3.84
C GLU A 46 -4.78 12.75 -4.14
N GLU A 47 -4.92 12.36 -5.40
CA GLU A 47 -5.69 11.17 -5.75
C GLU A 47 -5.06 9.88 -5.21
N VAL A 48 -3.73 9.84 -5.06
CA VAL A 48 -3.04 8.70 -4.44
C VAL A 48 -3.30 8.64 -2.93
N LEU A 49 -3.30 9.79 -2.25
CA LEU A 49 -3.70 9.88 -0.85
C LEU A 49 -5.15 9.40 -0.66
N LEU A 50 -6.08 9.90 -1.48
CA LEU A 50 -7.48 9.46 -1.46
C LEU A 50 -7.60 7.95 -1.69
N MET A 51 -6.87 7.41 -2.66
CA MET A 51 -6.85 5.98 -2.96
C MET A 51 -6.40 5.15 -1.76
N SER A 52 -5.41 5.62 -0.98
CA SER A 52 -4.97 4.93 0.23
C SER A 52 -6.14 4.74 1.21
N TYR A 53 -6.92 5.80 1.48
CA TYR A 53 -8.06 5.77 2.39
C TYR A 53 -9.19 4.88 1.87
N VAL A 54 -9.52 4.99 0.59
CA VAL A 54 -10.58 4.19 -0.06
C VAL A 54 -10.25 2.70 0.00
N LEU A 55 -9.01 2.33 -0.29
CA LEU A 55 -8.60 0.93 -0.29
C LEU A 55 -8.30 0.41 1.12
N LYS A 56 -8.15 1.29 2.11
CA LYS A 56 -7.60 0.98 3.45
C LYS A 56 -6.28 0.23 3.31
N ARG A 57 -5.39 0.80 2.49
CA ARG A 57 -4.07 0.23 2.15
C ARG A 57 -3.01 1.28 2.32
N THR A 58 -1.82 0.80 2.64
CA THR A 58 -0.66 1.65 2.72
C THR A 58 0.05 1.68 1.39
N ILE A 59 0.20 2.88 0.85
CA ILE A 59 0.83 3.08 -0.46
C ILE A 59 2.24 3.60 -0.23
N ASN A 60 3.21 2.87 -0.76
CA ASN A 60 4.62 3.24 -0.73
C ASN A 60 5.03 3.59 -2.16
N ILE A 61 5.53 4.81 -2.35
CA ILE A 61 5.96 5.33 -3.65
C ILE A 61 7.47 5.54 -3.59
N TYR A 62 8.19 4.94 -4.52
CA TYR A 62 9.62 5.12 -4.72
C TYR A 62 9.85 6.09 -5.87
N THR A 63 10.69 7.10 -5.69
CA THR A 63 10.91 8.16 -6.71
C THR A 63 12.24 8.02 -7.45
N GLY A 64 12.98 6.93 -7.20
CA GLY A 64 14.26 6.62 -7.86
C GLY A 64 15.47 7.42 -7.36
N ASP A 65 15.26 8.52 -6.64
CA ASP A 65 16.26 9.45 -6.08
C ASP A 65 16.56 9.18 -4.59
N GLU A 66 16.48 7.91 -4.17
CA GLU A 66 16.53 7.47 -2.76
C GLU A 66 15.39 7.97 -1.86
N ASN A 67 14.52 8.87 -2.37
CA ASN A 67 13.34 9.30 -1.65
C ASN A 67 12.20 8.29 -1.78
N SER A 68 11.36 8.26 -0.75
CA SER A 68 10.12 7.52 -0.77
C SER A 68 9.02 8.29 -0.06
N MET A 69 7.80 8.15 -0.56
CA MET A 69 6.60 8.68 0.07
C MET A 69 5.76 7.52 0.60
N ARG A 70 5.18 7.70 1.78
CA ARG A 70 4.31 6.70 2.41
C ARG A 70 2.99 7.32 2.82
N PHE A 71 1.91 6.70 2.35
CA PHE A 71 0.54 7.01 2.76
C PHE A 71 0.00 5.84 3.56
N ALA A 72 -0.19 6.03 4.87
CA ALA A 72 -0.59 4.98 5.79
C ALA A 72 -1.88 5.36 6.53
N PRO A 73 -3.06 5.21 5.89
CA PRO A 73 -4.35 5.58 6.48
C PRO A 73 -4.79 4.63 7.60
N CYS A 74 -4.16 3.46 7.73
CA CYS A 74 -4.42 2.47 8.75
C CYS A 74 -3.10 2.01 9.35
N THR A 75 -2.93 2.13 10.66
CA THR A 75 -1.75 1.63 11.38
C THR A 75 -2.09 0.30 12.06
N GLY A 76 -1.29 -0.74 11.85
CA GLY A 76 -1.52 -2.04 12.49
C GLY A 76 -0.67 -3.19 11.94
N ALA A 77 -0.62 -4.30 12.67
CA ALA A 77 0.24 -5.44 12.32
C ALA A 77 -0.16 -6.20 11.04
N ASN A 78 -1.36 -5.96 10.50
CA ASN A 78 -1.89 -6.58 9.27
C ASN A 78 -2.11 -5.55 8.15
N GLU A 79 -1.31 -4.49 8.14
CA GLU A 79 -1.32 -3.47 7.10
C GLU A 79 -1.02 -4.13 5.75
N LEU A 80 -1.89 -3.90 4.76
CA LEU A 80 -1.71 -4.41 3.41
C LEU A 80 -1.11 -3.28 2.56
N HIS A 81 -0.02 -3.59 1.86
CA HIS A 81 0.82 -2.61 1.18
C HIS A 81 0.63 -2.67 -0.35
N ILE A 82 0.58 -1.50 -0.97
CA ILE A 82 0.73 -1.30 -2.41
C ILE A 82 2.06 -0.59 -2.62
N TYR A 83 2.86 -1.09 -3.56
CA TYR A 83 4.16 -0.53 -3.89
C TYR A 83 4.10 0.05 -5.30
N ILE A 84 4.60 1.27 -5.46
CA ILE A 84 4.56 2.02 -6.70
C ILE A 84 5.94 2.62 -6.94
N ASP A 85 6.44 2.50 -8.15
CA ASP A 85 7.58 3.26 -8.65
C ASP A 85 7.06 4.49 -9.41
N LEU A 86 7.57 5.67 -9.10
CA LEU A 86 7.24 6.94 -9.75
C LEU A 86 8.47 7.45 -10.48
N HIS A 87 8.40 7.46 -11.81
CA HIS A 87 9.46 7.97 -12.68
C HIS A 87 8.85 8.85 -13.77
N ALA A 88 9.30 10.11 -13.86
CA ALA A 88 8.85 11.09 -14.86
C ALA A 88 7.32 11.16 -15.00
N GLU A 89 6.61 11.35 -13.87
CA GLU A 89 5.13 11.40 -13.77
C GLU A 89 4.39 10.09 -14.11
N HIS A 90 5.13 9.00 -14.33
CA HIS A 90 4.57 7.69 -14.59
C HIS A 90 4.62 6.80 -13.35
N TYR A 91 3.45 6.29 -12.94
CA TYR A 91 3.34 5.33 -11.84
C TYR A 91 3.35 3.89 -12.36
N THR A 92 4.26 3.08 -11.85
CA THR A 92 4.37 1.65 -12.15
C THR A 92 4.10 0.84 -10.90
N ALA A 93 3.11 -0.08 -10.94
CA ALA A 93 2.86 -0.97 -9.81
C ALA A 93 4.00 -1.98 -9.65
N LEU A 94 4.52 -2.11 -8.43
CA LEU A 94 5.54 -3.08 -8.07
C LEU A 94 4.91 -4.28 -7.37
N VAL A 95 5.34 -5.47 -7.75
CA VAL A 95 4.93 -6.73 -7.11
C VAL A 95 6.07 -7.21 -6.22
N PRO A 96 5.86 -7.40 -4.91
CA PRO A 96 6.89 -7.93 -4.02
C PRO A 96 7.36 -9.29 -4.50
N LEU A 97 8.66 -9.44 -4.72
CA LEU A 97 9.27 -10.74 -5.01
C LEU A 97 9.27 -11.56 -3.73
N GLN A 98 8.43 -12.61 -3.69
CA GLN A 98 8.49 -13.59 -2.62
C GLN A 98 9.70 -14.50 -2.86
N VAL A 99 10.85 -14.14 -2.31
CA VAL A 99 12.02 -15.01 -2.30
C VAL A 99 11.72 -16.15 -1.32
N ARG A 100 11.26 -17.30 -1.85
CA ARG A 100 11.22 -18.53 -1.06
C ARG A 100 12.65 -18.88 -0.70
N SER A 101 13.04 -18.62 0.55
CA SER A 101 14.22 -19.23 1.13
C SER A 101 14.00 -20.75 1.10
N THR A 102 14.58 -21.43 0.12
CA THR A 102 14.83 -22.86 0.20
C THR A 102 15.94 -23.07 1.21
N SER A 103 15.66 -22.81 2.49
CA SER A 103 16.49 -23.38 3.54
C SER A 103 16.30 -24.89 3.44
N LEU A 104 17.35 -25.58 2.99
CA LEU A 104 17.45 -27.04 3.05
C LEU A 104 17.10 -27.48 4.48
N PRO A 105 16.41 -28.63 4.64
CA PRO A 105 16.03 -29.11 5.97
C PRO A 105 17.30 -29.23 6.81
N ARG A 106 17.30 -28.59 7.98
CA ARG A 106 18.35 -28.81 8.99
C ARG A 106 18.47 -30.31 9.19
N THR A 107 19.63 -30.86 8.85
CA THR A 107 20.02 -32.20 9.23
C THR A 107 19.80 -32.31 10.73
N VAL A 108 18.82 -33.12 11.15
CA VAL A 108 18.68 -33.50 12.55
C VAL A 108 19.95 -34.27 12.88
N GLN A 109 20.91 -33.59 13.52
CA GLN A 109 22.04 -34.29 14.12
C GLN A 109 21.47 -35.24 15.17
N SER A 110 21.74 -36.53 14.98
CA SER A 110 21.39 -37.59 15.91
C SER A 110 21.90 -37.24 17.31
N LEU A 111 21.00 -37.21 18.29
CA LEU A 111 21.40 -37.27 19.69
C LEU A 111 22.16 -38.58 19.92
N PRO A 112 23.35 -38.57 20.54
CA PRO A 112 23.99 -39.80 20.96
C PRO A 112 23.13 -40.47 22.04
N ASN A 113 22.80 -41.71 21.75
CA ASN A 113 22.11 -42.66 22.60
C ASN A 113 22.94 -42.89 23.86
N ILE A 114 22.48 -42.47 25.04
CA ILE A 114 23.05 -42.90 26.32
C ILE A 114 21.91 -43.40 27.21
N ASN A 115 21.64 -44.70 27.06
CA ASN A 115 21.16 -45.53 28.14
C ASN A 115 22.27 -45.66 29.19
N THR A 116 22.18 -44.95 30.32
CA THR A 116 22.81 -45.24 31.63
C THR A 116 22.51 -44.05 32.54
N PHE A 117 21.88 -44.09 33.72
CA PHE A 117 21.56 -45.15 34.68
C PHE A 117 20.25 -44.79 35.41
N ILE A 118 19.43 -45.81 35.68
CA ILE A 118 18.45 -45.82 36.77
C ILE A 118 19.21 -46.14 38.05
N SER A 119 18.99 -45.40 39.15
CA SER A 119 18.56 -45.89 40.48
C SER A 119 18.98 -45.00 41.66
N LEU A 120 17.97 -44.68 42.48
CA LEU A 120 17.92 -44.16 43.86
C LEU A 120 18.32 -42.69 44.11
#